data_AF-A0A7S1RBC2-F1
#
_entry.id   AF-A0A7S1RBC2-F1
#
_cell.length_a   1.000
_cell.length_b   1.000
_cell.length_c   1.000
_cell.angle_alpha   90.00
_cell.angle_beta   90.00
_cell.angle_gamma   90.00
#
_symmetry.space_group_name_H-M   'P 1'
#
loop_
_entity.id
_entity.type
_entity.pdbx_description
1 polymer ?
#
loop_
_entity_poly.entity_id
_entity_poly.type
_entity_poly.pdbx_seq_one_letter_code
_entity_poly.pdbx_strand_id
1 'polypeptide(L)'
;MAFGSASLGRFENTFCPPEVPSDPFFALEAATLHVYSTEAADILNRLLSFWQAEGELADAKVNGRKFSIKADVFRDHSMCIVKVRLYRKSVPGVHVVEFQRRAGDAVLFNSVYQRARHHLQQWFSAAPGAAEAHRPAEIPGPPGAAAVEPLDKRTAAVAHESLRPLLDMACLSDCPSLQAEAAAVLACLAQDVAAAGALCTASTVEAFLKLLHSDRLEVLCPAARLLRALAR
;
A
#
# COMPACT_ATOMS: atom_id res chain seq x y z
N MET A 1 -13.71 -0.90 14.05
CA MET A 1 -12.55 -0.96 14.96
C MET A 1 -11.81 0.35 14.83
N ALA A 2 -11.83 1.17 15.88
CA ALA A 2 -10.97 2.34 15.97
C ALA A 2 -9.58 1.84 16.37
N PHE A 3 -8.60 2.00 15.49
CA PHE A 3 -7.20 1.78 15.86
C PHE A 3 -6.84 2.83 16.90
N GLY A 4 -6.48 2.39 18.11
CA GLY A 4 -6.04 3.28 19.17
C GLY A 4 -4.89 4.15 18.67
N SER A 5 -5.03 5.46 18.82
CA SER A 5 -3.98 6.43 18.47
C SER A 5 -2.81 6.27 19.43
N ALA A 6 -1.94 5.31 19.18
CA ALA A 6 -0.58 5.37 19.69
C ALA A 6 0.11 6.53 18.95
N SER A 7 0.70 7.47 19.69
CA SER A 7 1.49 8.53 19.09
C SER A 7 2.65 7.89 18.32
N LEU A 8 2.64 8.01 16.99
CA LEU A 8 3.76 7.56 16.17
C LEU A 8 5.03 8.28 16.62
N GLY A 9 6.12 7.53 16.74
CA GLY A 9 7.44 8.12 16.95
C GLY A 9 7.73 9.15 15.85
N ARG A 10 8.35 10.28 16.23
CA ARG A 10 8.79 11.31 15.29
C ARG A 10 10.29 11.22 15.10
N PHE A 11 10.77 11.68 13.94
CA PHE A 11 12.19 11.86 13.73
C PHE A 11 12.64 13.12 14.47
N GLU A 12 13.74 12.99 15.20
CA GLU A 12 14.45 14.09 15.83
C GLU A 12 15.72 14.40 15.03
N ASN A 13 16.22 15.62 15.14
CA ASN A 13 17.48 16.06 14.52
C ASN A 13 18.73 15.55 15.26
N THR A 14 18.59 14.49 16.06
CA THR A 14 19.68 13.87 16.84
C THR A 14 20.57 12.96 16.01
N PHE A 15 20.04 12.43 14.91
CA PHE A 15 20.75 11.58 13.97
C PHE A 15 20.79 12.25 12.59
N CYS A 16 21.70 11.81 11.73
CA CYS A 16 21.73 12.21 10.32
C CYS A 16 21.36 11.02 9.41
N PRO A 17 20.70 11.26 8.26
CA PRO A 17 20.50 10.22 7.26
C PRO A 17 21.84 9.60 6.83
N PRO A 18 21.88 8.27 6.62
CA PRO A 18 23.06 7.65 6.03
C PRO A 18 23.30 8.15 4.60
N GLU A 19 24.54 8.05 4.13
CA GLU A 19 24.85 8.26 2.71
C GLU A 19 24.25 7.14 1.87
N VAL A 20 23.96 7.44 0.60
CA VAL A 20 23.63 6.40 -0.38
C VAL A 20 24.82 5.44 -0.47
N PRO A 21 24.63 4.12 -0.29
CA PRO A 21 25.72 3.16 -0.41
C PRO A 21 26.43 3.29 -1.75
N SER A 22 27.77 3.29 -1.71
CA SER A 22 28.64 3.33 -2.90
C SER A 22 28.94 1.95 -3.49
N ASP A 23 28.26 0.92 -2.99
CA ASP A 23 28.42 -0.46 -3.44
C ASP A 23 27.95 -0.60 -4.91
N PRO A 24 28.75 -1.17 -5.83
CA PRO A 24 28.38 -1.32 -7.23
C PRO A 24 27.11 -2.14 -7.48
N PHE A 25 26.72 -3.01 -6.55
CA PHE A 25 25.51 -3.83 -6.63
C PHE A 25 24.31 -3.17 -5.95
N PHE A 26 24.52 -2.00 -5.32
CA PHE A 26 23.44 -1.21 -4.75
C PHE A 26 22.84 -0.29 -5.82
N ALA A 27 21.55 -0.44 -6.07
CA ALA A 27 20.75 0.47 -6.88
C ALA A 27 19.56 0.98 -6.06
N LEU A 28 19.23 2.25 -6.24
CA LEU A 28 18.00 2.81 -5.71
C LEU A 28 16.80 2.23 -6.45
N GLU A 29 15.70 1.99 -5.74
CA GLU A 29 14.45 1.54 -6.34
C GLU A 29 13.84 2.58 -7.29
N ALA A 30 13.03 2.14 -8.26
CA ALA A 30 12.36 3.02 -9.20
C ALA A 30 11.43 4.05 -8.51
N ALA A 31 10.87 3.70 -7.36
CA ALA A 31 10.05 4.58 -6.54
C ALA A 31 10.93 5.46 -5.63
N THR A 32 11.75 6.33 -6.24
CA THR A 32 12.67 7.22 -5.56
C THR A 32 12.44 8.67 -5.97
N LEU A 33 12.53 9.60 -5.01
CA LEU A 33 12.54 11.03 -5.28
C LEU A 33 13.74 11.74 -4.65
N HIS A 34 14.15 12.83 -5.30
CA HIS A 34 15.20 13.71 -4.84
C HIS A 34 14.60 15.04 -4.38
N VAL A 35 14.85 15.40 -3.13
CA VAL A 35 14.31 16.61 -2.52
C VAL A 35 15.42 17.45 -1.92
N TYR A 36 15.21 18.77 -1.92
CA TYR A 36 16.05 19.69 -1.18
C TYR A 36 15.40 20.08 0.15
N SER A 37 16.13 19.93 1.26
CA SER A 37 15.73 20.39 2.59
C SER A 37 16.97 20.66 3.43
N THR A 38 16.92 21.67 4.30
CA THR A 38 17.94 21.87 5.34
C THR A 38 17.73 20.94 6.53
N GLU A 39 16.49 20.46 6.72
CA GLU A 39 16.07 19.63 7.84
C GLU A 39 15.62 18.26 7.34
N ALA A 40 16.42 17.22 7.61
CA ALA A 40 16.15 15.87 7.12
C ALA A 40 14.96 15.20 7.83
N ALA A 41 14.82 15.44 9.15
CA ALA A 41 13.73 14.88 9.94
C ALA A 41 12.36 15.37 9.44
N ASP A 42 12.27 16.63 9.01
CA ASP A 42 11.04 17.24 8.50
C ASP A 42 10.47 16.50 7.29
N ILE A 43 11.32 15.94 6.41
CA ILE A 43 10.87 15.22 5.21
C ILE A 43 10.04 13.99 5.61
N LEU A 44 10.58 13.16 6.52
CA LEU A 44 9.91 11.94 6.96
C LEU A 44 8.78 12.23 7.96
N ASN A 45 8.90 13.27 8.78
CA ASN A 45 7.83 13.69 9.68
C ASN A 45 6.60 14.21 8.91
N ARG A 46 6.79 14.94 7.82
CA ARG A 46 5.68 15.36 6.95
C ARG A 46 5.01 14.17 6.29
N LEU A 47 5.79 13.20 5.83
CA LEU A 47 5.23 11.97 5.25
C LEU A 47 4.39 11.17 6.26
N LEU A 48 4.87 11.04 7.51
CA LEU A 48 4.11 10.43 8.59
C LEU A 48 2.80 11.18 8.85
N SER A 49 2.86 12.51 8.98
CA SER A 49 1.66 13.32 9.20
C SER A 49 0.66 13.20 8.05
N PHE A 50 1.15 13.14 6.81
CA PHE A 50 0.32 12.94 5.62
C PHE A 50 -0.44 11.60 5.68
N TRP A 51 0.25 10.49 5.90
CA TRP A 51 -0.40 9.18 5.98
C TRP A 51 -1.35 9.04 7.18
N GLN A 52 -1.04 9.69 8.30
CA GLN A 52 -1.96 9.79 9.43
C GLN A 52 -3.24 10.57 9.07
N ALA A 53 -3.09 11.73 8.44
CA ALA A 53 -4.22 12.59 8.07
C ALA A 53 -5.14 11.94 7.03
N GLU A 54 -4.58 11.16 6.12
CA GLU A 54 -5.32 10.41 5.10
C GLU A 54 -6.02 9.16 5.65
N GLY A 55 -5.75 8.78 6.90
CA GLY A 55 -6.34 7.60 7.54
C GLY A 55 -5.89 6.27 6.92
N GLU A 56 -4.82 6.28 6.12
CA GLU A 56 -4.32 5.09 5.42
C GLU A 56 -3.35 4.27 6.25
N LEU A 57 -2.90 4.80 7.39
CA LEU A 57 -1.92 4.17 8.23
C LEU A 57 -2.58 3.28 9.29
N ALA A 58 -2.38 1.97 9.22
CA ALA A 58 -2.78 1.07 10.30
C ALA A 58 -1.70 0.92 11.36
N ASP A 59 -0.44 0.84 10.94
CA ASP A 59 0.71 0.83 11.84
C ASP A 59 1.92 1.50 11.16
N ALA A 60 2.79 2.11 11.95
CA ALA A 60 4.11 2.52 11.49
C ALA A 60 5.17 2.39 12.58
N LYS A 61 6.31 1.83 12.16
CA LYS A 61 7.54 1.78 12.92
C LYS A 61 8.55 2.77 12.37
N VAL A 62 8.92 3.73 13.21
CA VAL A 62 9.98 4.71 12.93
C VAL A 62 11.31 4.22 13.46
N ASN A 63 12.37 4.43 12.67
CA ASN A 63 13.74 4.18 13.08
C ASN A 63 14.59 5.42 12.80
N GLY A 64 14.80 6.23 13.84
CA GLY A 64 15.59 7.47 13.76
C GLY A 64 17.03 7.22 13.30
N ARG A 65 17.70 6.19 13.85
CA ARG A 65 19.10 5.89 13.50
C ARG A 65 19.31 5.51 12.03
N LYS A 66 18.33 4.81 11.43
CA LYS A 66 18.39 4.39 10.02
C LYS A 66 17.64 5.35 9.08
N PHE A 67 17.08 6.44 9.61
CA PHE A 67 16.21 7.36 8.88
C PHE A 67 15.18 6.64 8.01
N SER A 68 14.42 5.73 8.63
CA SER A 68 13.48 4.89 7.90
C SER A 68 12.14 4.72 8.61
N ILE A 69 11.08 4.65 7.82
CA ILE A 69 9.72 4.30 8.24
C ILE A 69 9.41 2.93 7.64
N LYS A 70 8.85 2.02 8.45
CA LYS A 70 8.10 0.87 7.93
C LYS A 70 6.64 1.10 8.27
N ALA A 71 5.77 1.16 7.28
CA ALA A 71 4.36 1.48 7.42
C ALA A 71 3.50 0.38 6.80
N ASP A 72 2.46 -0.01 7.51
CA ASP A 72 1.40 -0.89 7.00
C ASP A 72 0.26 0.02 6.55
N VAL A 73 0.07 0.09 5.23
CA VAL A 73 -0.83 1.04 4.57
C VAL A 73 -2.04 0.30 4.03
N PHE A 74 -3.22 0.86 4.32
CA PHE A 74 -4.51 0.30 3.99
C PHE A 74 -5.37 1.31 3.25
N ARG A 75 -5.92 0.88 2.11
CA ARG A 75 -6.90 1.67 1.37
C ARG A 75 -7.94 0.74 0.77
N ASP A 76 -9.21 1.10 0.91
CA ASP A 76 -10.38 0.35 0.42
C ASP A 76 -10.41 -1.11 0.90
N HIS A 77 -9.95 -2.06 0.06
CA HIS A 77 -9.87 -3.50 0.35
C HIS A 77 -8.46 -4.06 0.22
N SER A 78 -7.50 -3.23 -0.18
CA SER A 78 -6.11 -3.62 -0.36
C SER A 78 -5.24 -3.17 0.80
N MET A 79 -4.08 -3.82 0.91
CA MET A 79 -3.03 -3.52 1.86
C MET A 79 -1.66 -3.64 1.19
N CYS A 80 -0.73 -2.77 1.59
CA CYS A 80 0.67 -2.97 1.29
C CYS A 80 1.56 -2.55 2.46
N ILE A 81 2.72 -3.19 2.57
CA ILE A 81 3.75 -2.79 3.53
C ILE A 81 4.77 -1.95 2.78
N VAL A 82 4.90 -0.68 3.16
CA VAL A 82 5.82 0.27 2.55
C VAL A 82 6.99 0.50 3.50
N LYS A 83 8.22 0.48 2.97
CA LYS A 83 9.39 0.99 3.69
C LYS A 83 9.91 2.23 2.99
N VAL A 84 10.03 3.31 3.74
CA VAL A 84 10.65 4.54 3.27
C VAL A 84 12.00 4.70 3.93
N ARG A 85 13.00 5.08 3.15
CA ARG A 85 14.33 5.42 3.64
C ARG A 85 14.74 6.78 3.11
N LEU A 86 15.33 7.57 3.99
CA LEU A 86 15.98 8.81 3.61
C LEU A 86 17.48 8.61 3.59
N TYR A 87 18.11 9.02 2.50
CA TYR A 87 19.56 9.09 2.36
C TYR A 87 19.99 10.54 2.13
N ARG A 88 21.22 10.88 2.49
CA ARG A 88 21.87 12.12 2.07
C ARG A 88 22.78 11.87 0.88
N LYS A 89 22.88 12.86 -0.02
CA LYS A 89 23.93 12.90 -1.06
C LYS A 89 25.13 13.70 -0.55
N SER A 90 26.22 13.68 -1.32
CA SER A 90 27.41 14.50 -1.07
C SER A 90 27.11 16.00 -1.16
N VAL A 91 26.12 16.39 -1.96
CA VAL A 91 25.66 17.78 -2.06
C VAL A 91 24.83 18.15 -0.82
N PRO A 92 25.21 19.20 -0.07
CA PRO A 92 24.47 19.64 1.12
C PRO A 92 23.00 19.95 0.83
N GLY A 93 22.11 19.51 1.73
CA GLY A 93 20.66 19.71 1.64
C GLY A 93 19.96 18.84 0.60
N VAL A 94 20.68 18.07 -0.22
CA VAL A 94 20.07 17.13 -1.17
C VAL A 94 19.88 15.76 -0.51
N HIS A 95 18.62 15.34 -0.47
CA HIS A 95 18.21 14.06 0.08
C HIS A 95 17.56 13.16 -0.98
N VAL A 96 17.66 11.86 -0.74
CA VAL A 96 17.01 10.82 -1.53
C VAL A 96 15.97 10.14 -0.66
N VAL A 97 14.69 10.22 -1.05
CA VAL A 97 13.60 9.50 -0.40
C VAL A 97 13.27 8.29 -1.26
N GLU A 98 13.65 7.11 -0.78
CA GLU A 98 13.41 5.84 -1.45
C GLU A 98 12.20 5.15 -0.83
N PHE A 99 11.26 4.70 -1.67
CA PHE A 99 10.09 3.92 -1.30
C PHE A 99 10.28 2.48 -1.78
N GLN A 100 10.05 1.52 -0.89
CA GLN A 100 10.20 0.10 -1.18
C GLN A 100 8.94 -0.64 -0.79
N ARG A 101 8.36 -1.42 -1.71
CA ARG A 101 7.30 -2.38 -1.38
C ARG A 101 7.90 -3.57 -0.67
N ARG A 102 7.46 -3.85 0.55
CA ARG A 102 7.91 -5.00 1.34
C ARG A 102 6.95 -6.19 1.26
N ALA A 103 5.67 -5.94 1.09
CA ALA A 103 4.62 -6.94 0.88
C ALA A 103 3.33 -6.29 0.35
N GLY A 104 2.35 -7.12 -0.03
CA GLY A 104 1.01 -6.70 -0.42
C GLY A 104 0.88 -6.13 -1.83
N ASP A 105 -0.19 -5.39 -2.07
CA ASP A 105 -0.65 -4.94 -3.38
C ASP A 105 0.31 -3.91 -4.04
N ALA A 106 0.77 -4.22 -5.26
CA ALA A 106 1.67 -3.36 -6.02
C ALA A 106 1.01 -2.11 -6.62
N VAL A 107 -0.27 -2.20 -7.00
CA VAL A 107 -1.05 -1.08 -7.51
C VAL A 107 -1.31 -0.09 -6.38
N LEU A 108 -1.68 -0.60 -5.19
CA LEU A 108 -1.81 0.22 -3.99
C LEU A 108 -0.48 0.88 -3.63
N PHE A 109 0.63 0.13 -3.62
CA PHE A 109 1.96 0.69 -3.38
C PHE A 109 2.29 1.86 -4.33
N ASN A 110 2.05 1.69 -5.63
CA ASN A 110 2.30 2.76 -6.61
C ASN A 110 1.40 3.98 -6.33
N SER A 111 0.11 3.77 -6.01
CA SER A 111 -0.79 4.87 -5.64
C SER A 111 -0.30 5.64 -4.41
N VAL A 112 0.12 4.93 -3.36
CA VAL A 112 0.69 5.50 -2.13
C VAL A 112 1.94 6.30 -2.44
N TYR A 113 2.85 5.75 -3.25
CA TYR A 113 4.07 6.44 -3.69
C TYR A 113 3.75 7.74 -4.46
N GLN A 114 2.86 7.69 -5.46
CA GLN A 114 2.53 8.87 -6.27
C GLN A 114 1.95 10.00 -5.43
N ARG A 115 1.08 9.67 -4.47
CA ARG A 115 0.50 10.65 -3.55
C ARG A 115 1.52 11.22 -2.57
N ALA A 116 2.35 10.37 -1.98
CA ALA A 116 3.46 10.79 -1.13
C ALA A 116 4.42 11.72 -1.88
N ARG A 117 4.76 11.38 -3.12
CA ARG A 117 5.56 12.22 -4.03
C ARG A 117 4.91 13.57 -4.23
N HIS A 118 3.63 13.60 -4.63
CA HIS A 118 2.91 14.85 -4.84
C HIS A 118 2.90 15.72 -3.57
N HIS A 119 2.62 15.12 -2.41
CA HIS A 119 2.65 15.81 -1.12
C HIS A 119 4.04 16.40 -0.82
N LEU A 120 5.11 15.62 -0.95
CA LEU A 120 6.47 16.11 -0.69
C LEU A 120 6.89 17.23 -1.65
N GLN A 121 6.44 17.18 -2.92
CA GLN A 121 6.71 18.23 -3.91
C GLN A 121 6.01 19.56 -3.61
N GLN A 122 4.95 19.56 -2.79
CA GLN A 122 4.32 20.81 -2.32
C GLN A 122 5.16 21.54 -1.27
N TRP A 123 6.03 20.81 -0.55
CA TRP A 123 6.80 21.35 0.58
C TRP A 123 8.29 21.50 0.28
N PHE A 124 8.82 20.68 -0.62
CA PHE A 124 10.24 20.62 -0.91
C PHE A 124 10.48 20.84 -2.39
N SER A 125 11.48 21.66 -2.70
CA SER A 125 11.92 21.84 -4.08
C SER A 125 12.59 20.57 -4.58
N ALA A 126 12.45 20.32 -5.90
CA ALA A 126 13.24 19.30 -6.56
C ALA A 126 14.74 19.64 -6.40
N ALA A 127 15.56 18.64 -6.09
CA ALA A 127 16.99 18.86 -5.94
C ALA A 127 17.62 19.34 -7.28
N PRO A 128 18.63 20.24 -7.24
CA PRO A 128 19.40 20.60 -8.43
C PRO A 128 20.03 19.35 -9.06
N GLY A 129 19.85 19.15 -10.36
CA GLY A 129 20.34 17.94 -11.06
C GLY A 129 19.45 16.70 -10.89
N ALA A 130 18.23 16.83 -10.36
CA ALA A 130 17.21 15.77 -10.38
C ALA A 130 16.54 15.59 -11.76
N ALA A 131 16.98 16.34 -12.77
CA ALA A 131 16.64 16.03 -14.15
C ALA A 131 17.27 14.67 -14.50
N GLU A 132 16.42 13.70 -14.80
CA GLU A 132 16.76 12.38 -15.35
C GLU A 132 17.24 11.31 -14.35
N ALA A 133 16.35 10.89 -13.45
CA ALA A 133 16.32 9.50 -13.02
C ALA A 133 14.88 8.99 -13.15
N HIS A 134 14.61 8.32 -14.28
CA HIS A 134 13.34 7.67 -14.64
C HIS A 134 12.10 8.59 -14.63
N ARG A 135 11.76 9.15 -15.80
CA ARG A 135 10.34 9.15 -16.18
C ARG A 135 9.88 7.69 -16.08
N PRO A 136 8.78 7.34 -15.39
CA PRO A 136 8.09 6.11 -15.73
C PRO A 136 7.92 6.18 -17.25
N ALA A 137 8.40 5.18 -17.98
CA ALA A 137 8.00 5.06 -19.37
C ALA A 137 6.49 5.22 -19.38
N GLU A 138 5.99 6.27 -20.04
CA GLU A 138 4.59 6.28 -20.44
C GLU A 138 4.45 5.02 -21.26
N ILE A 139 3.91 3.97 -20.65
CA ILE A 139 3.51 2.78 -21.38
C ILE A 139 2.58 3.34 -22.45
N PRO A 140 2.91 3.24 -23.75
CA PRO A 140 1.97 3.62 -24.79
C PRO A 140 0.69 2.88 -24.45
N GLY A 141 -0.38 3.63 -24.16
CA GLY A 141 -1.68 3.03 -23.89
C GLY A 141 -1.93 2.03 -25.02
N PRO A 142 -2.40 0.81 -24.70
CA PRO A 142 -2.57 -0.24 -25.70
C PRO A 142 -3.28 0.35 -26.93
N PRO A 143 -2.71 0.21 -28.14
CA PRO A 143 -3.31 0.75 -29.34
C PRO A 143 -4.67 0.07 -29.52
N GLY A 144 -5.73 0.85 -29.35
CA GLY A 144 -7.10 0.33 -29.36
C GLY A 144 -7.51 -0.30 -28.04
N ALA A 145 -7.60 0.50 -26.97
CA ALA A 145 -8.76 0.35 -26.11
C ALA A 145 -9.98 0.68 -26.97
N ALA A 146 -10.49 -0.33 -27.70
CA ALA A 146 -11.89 -0.35 -28.07
C ALA A 146 -12.63 0.06 -26.80
N ALA A 147 -13.52 1.05 -26.93
CA ALA A 147 -14.38 1.47 -25.84
C ALA A 147 -14.82 0.21 -25.12
N VAL A 148 -14.27 -0.03 -23.92
CA VAL A 148 -14.85 -1.00 -23.03
C VAL A 148 -16.15 -0.31 -22.70
N GLU A 149 -17.19 -0.71 -23.43
CA GLU A 149 -18.57 -0.38 -23.13
C GLU A 149 -18.68 -0.34 -21.61
N PRO A 150 -19.19 0.76 -21.02
CA PRO A 150 -19.22 0.92 -19.59
C PRO A 150 -19.77 -0.39 -19.04
N LEU A 151 -18.94 -1.12 -18.28
CA LEU A 151 -19.30 -2.46 -17.79
C LEU A 151 -20.67 -2.28 -17.19
N ASP A 152 -21.66 -2.80 -17.91
CA ASP A 152 -23.05 -2.61 -17.56
C ASP A 152 -23.14 -2.95 -16.08
N LYS A 153 -23.98 -2.21 -15.37
CA LYS A 153 -24.45 -2.60 -14.05
C LYS A 153 -25.24 -3.90 -14.17
N ARG A 154 -24.59 -4.98 -14.61
CA ARG A 154 -25.05 -6.35 -14.49
C ARG A 154 -24.91 -6.66 -13.02
N THR A 155 -25.95 -6.30 -12.29
CA THR A 155 -26.50 -7.13 -11.22
C THR A 155 -26.88 -8.48 -11.82
N ALA A 156 -25.89 -9.23 -12.33
CA ALA A 156 -26.03 -10.65 -12.52
C ALA A 156 -25.87 -11.22 -11.10
N ALA A 157 -26.93 -11.81 -10.56
CA ALA A 157 -26.87 -12.52 -9.30
C ALA A 157 -25.61 -13.39 -9.31
N VAL A 158 -24.67 -13.11 -8.42
CA VAL A 158 -23.41 -13.85 -8.37
C VAL A 158 -23.76 -15.28 -7.99
N ALA A 159 -23.69 -16.19 -8.96
CA ALA A 159 -23.97 -17.59 -8.72
C ALA A 159 -22.88 -18.16 -7.81
N HIS A 160 -23.26 -19.09 -6.93
CA HIS A 160 -22.32 -19.77 -6.03
C HIS A 160 -21.14 -20.41 -6.78
N GLU A 161 -21.40 -20.95 -7.98
CA GLU A 161 -20.37 -21.52 -8.85
C GLU A 161 -19.31 -20.49 -9.29
N SER A 162 -19.69 -19.23 -9.45
CA SER A 162 -18.77 -18.14 -9.82
C SER A 162 -17.85 -17.74 -8.67
N LEU A 163 -18.21 -18.06 -7.42
CA LEU A 163 -17.40 -17.78 -6.24
C LEU A 163 -16.35 -18.87 -5.97
N ARG A 164 -16.53 -20.06 -6.52
CA ARG A 164 -15.70 -21.23 -6.20
C ARG A 164 -14.19 -20.99 -6.36
N PRO A 165 -13.69 -20.35 -7.45
CA PRO A 165 -12.27 -20.04 -7.56
C PRO A 165 -11.74 -19.14 -6.43
N LEU A 166 -12.55 -18.16 -5.99
CA LEU A 166 -12.18 -17.27 -4.89
C LEU A 166 -12.17 -18.01 -3.55
N LEU A 167 -13.10 -18.93 -3.35
CA LEU A 167 -13.15 -19.77 -2.14
C LEU A 167 -11.99 -20.76 -2.10
N ASP A 168 -11.65 -21.35 -3.24
CA ASP A 168 -10.49 -22.23 -3.38
C ASP A 168 -9.21 -21.45 -3.05
N MET A 169 -9.02 -20.26 -3.62
CA MET A 169 -7.90 -19.36 -3.29
C MET A 169 -7.86 -18.98 -1.81
N ALA A 170 -9.01 -18.65 -1.20
CA ALA A 170 -9.10 -18.33 0.22
C ALA A 170 -8.70 -19.50 1.13
N CYS A 171 -8.90 -20.73 0.66
CA CYS A 171 -8.53 -21.95 1.39
C CYS A 171 -7.05 -22.36 1.23
N LEU A 172 -6.28 -21.71 0.35
CA LEU A 172 -4.84 -22.01 0.15
C LEU A 172 -3.99 -21.38 1.26
N SER A 173 -4.00 -21.97 2.46
CA SER A 173 -3.25 -21.49 3.63
C SER A 173 -1.74 -21.35 3.39
N ASP A 174 -1.17 -22.12 2.47
CA ASP A 174 0.25 -22.06 2.10
C ASP A 174 0.57 -20.92 1.11
N CYS A 175 -0.44 -20.21 0.61
CA CYS A 175 -0.31 -19.10 -0.34
C CYS A 175 -1.02 -17.83 0.16
N PRO A 176 -0.49 -17.13 1.18
CA PRO A 176 -1.18 -15.99 1.80
C PRO A 176 -1.44 -14.82 0.86
N SER A 177 -0.63 -14.65 -0.20
CA SER A 177 -0.91 -13.64 -1.24
C SER A 177 -2.21 -13.93 -1.97
N LEU A 178 -2.49 -15.20 -2.30
CA LEU A 178 -3.75 -15.59 -2.95
C LEU A 178 -4.93 -15.49 -1.98
N GLN A 179 -4.72 -15.81 -0.70
CA GLN A 179 -5.74 -15.60 0.33
C GLN A 179 -6.12 -14.13 0.49
N ALA A 180 -5.12 -13.24 0.51
CA ALA A 180 -5.32 -11.80 0.60
C ALA A 180 -6.11 -11.26 -0.61
N GLU A 181 -5.74 -11.68 -1.82
CA GLU A 181 -6.45 -11.31 -3.06
C GLU A 181 -7.90 -11.81 -3.05
N ALA A 182 -8.12 -13.09 -2.73
CA ALA A 182 -9.46 -13.65 -2.61
C ALA A 182 -10.30 -12.89 -1.58
N ALA A 183 -9.76 -12.66 -0.39
CA ALA A 183 -10.44 -11.93 0.68
C ALA A 183 -10.80 -10.50 0.26
N ALA A 184 -9.90 -9.81 -0.46
CA ALA A 184 -10.15 -8.45 -0.95
C ALA A 184 -11.28 -8.43 -1.99
N VAL A 185 -11.28 -9.35 -2.95
CA VAL A 185 -12.35 -9.45 -3.96
C VAL A 185 -13.68 -9.82 -3.31
N LEU A 186 -13.69 -10.77 -2.38
CA LEU A 186 -14.89 -11.14 -1.61
C LEU A 186 -15.42 -9.95 -0.81
N ALA A 187 -14.54 -9.15 -0.18
CA ALA A 187 -14.93 -7.95 0.54
C ALA A 187 -15.54 -6.86 -0.37
N CYS A 188 -15.07 -6.76 -1.61
CA CYS A 188 -15.70 -5.90 -2.63
C CYS A 188 -17.09 -6.41 -3.00
N LEU A 189 -17.22 -7.71 -3.29
CA LEU A 189 -18.51 -8.33 -3.64
C LEU A 189 -19.55 -8.22 -2.52
N ALA A 190 -19.13 -8.36 -1.26
CA ALA A 190 -20.01 -8.25 -0.10
C ALA A 190 -20.66 -6.85 0.09
N GLN A 191 -20.22 -5.83 -0.66
CA GLN A 191 -20.88 -4.52 -0.66
C GLN A 191 -22.12 -4.47 -1.54
N ASP A 192 -22.24 -5.38 -2.50
CA ASP A 192 -23.44 -5.53 -3.31
C ASP A 192 -24.44 -6.42 -2.56
N VAL A 193 -25.62 -5.87 -2.26
CA VAL A 193 -26.71 -6.56 -1.56
C VAL A 193 -27.11 -7.84 -2.28
N ALA A 194 -27.09 -7.85 -3.62
CA ALA A 194 -27.44 -9.03 -4.41
C ALA A 194 -26.39 -10.15 -4.30
N ALA A 195 -25.11 -9.78 -4.19
CA ALA A 195 -24.00 -10.73 -4.05
C ALA A 195 -23.79 -11.19 -2.60
N ALA A 196 -24.11 -10.35 -1.61
CA ALA A 196 -23.97 -10.66 -0.19
C ALA A 196 -24.73 -11.93 0.21
N GLY A 197 -25.94 -12.15 -0.34
CA GLY A 197 -26.70 -13.38 -0.08
C GLY A 197 -25.97 -14.66 -0.52
N ALA A 198 -25.25 -14.63 -1.63
CA ALA A 198 -24.47 -15.77 -2.12
C ALA A 198 -23.23 -16.06 -1.26
N LEU A 199 -22.75 -15.06 -0.52
CA LEU A 199 -21.63 -15.13 0.42
C LEU A 199 -22.03 -15.59 1.83
N CYS A 200 -23.32 -15.80 2.09
CA CYS A 200 -23.85 -16.25 3.38
C CYS A 200 -24.23 -17.74 3.36
N THR A 201 -23.34 -18.60 2.86
CA THR A 201 -23.52 -20.06 2.81
C THR A 201 -22.55 -20.77 3.77
N ALA A 202 -22.84 -22.01 4.16
CA ALA A 202 -21.95 -22.76 5.06
C ALA A 202 -20.52 -22.89 4.50
N SER A 203 -20.39 -23.14 3.18
CA SER A 203 -19.09 -23.29 2.52
C SER A 203 -18.28 -21.99 2.48
N THR A 204 -18.95 -20.85 2.29
CA THR A 204 -18.29 -19.53 2.26
C THR A 204 -17.85 -19.13 3.65
N VAL A 205 -18.67 -19.37 4.68
CA VAL A 205 -18.30 -19.15 6.08
C VAL A 205 -17.08 -19.98 6.49
N GLU A 206 -16.98 -21.24 6.06
CA GLU A 206 -15.79 -22.07 6.34
C GLU A 206 -14.52 -21.45 5.74
N ALA A 207 -14.59 -20.95 4.50
CA ALA A 207 -13.47 -20.24 3.88
C ALA A 207 -13.11 -18.96 4.65
N PHE A 208 -14.10 -18.21 5.15
CA PHE A 208 -13.84 -16.99 5.94
C PHE A 208 -13.18 -17.31 7.27
N LEU A 209 -13.58 -18.40 7.93
CA LEU A 209 -12.90 -18.86 9.13
C LEU A 209 -11.44 -19.18 8.83
N LYS A 210 -11.11 -19.85 7.72
CA LYS A 210 -9.71 -20.09 7.33
C LYS A 210 -8.92 -18.79 7.16
N LEU A 211 -9.51 -17.78 6.52
CA LEU A 211 -8.89 -16.45 6.40
C LEU A 211 -8.63 -15.82 7.78
N LEU A 212 -9.55 -15.96 8.73
CA LEU A 212 -9.40 -15.43 10.09
C LEU A 212 -8.37 -16.17 10.96
N HIS A 213 -8.01 -17.41 10.60
CA HIS A 213 -6.93 -18.13 11.27
C HIS A 213 -5.53 -17.72 10.79
N SER A 214 -5.43 -16.87 9.76
CA SER A 214 -4.15 -16.33 9.31
C SER A 214 -3.53 -15.42 10.40
N ASP A 215 -2.23 -15.51 10.58
CA ASP A 215 -1.45 -14.58 11.41
C ASP A 215 -0.95 -13.36 10.61
N ARG A 216 -1.24 -13.32 9.30
CA ARG A 216 -0.78 -12.26 8.39
C ARG A 216 -1.83 -11.18 8.23
N LEU A 217 -1.44 -9.94 8.53
CA LEU A 217 -2.31 -8.77 8.37
C LEU A 217 -2.82 -8.56 6.94
N GLU A 218 -2.04 -8.97 5.93
CA GLU A 218 -2.46 -8.87 4.52
C GLU A 218 -3.69 -9.73 4.20
N VAL A 219 -3.94 -10.80 4.99
CA VAL A 219 -5.12 -11.66 4.88
C VAL A 219 -6.21 -11.23 5.86
N LEU A 220 -5.83 -11.01 7.12
CA LEU A 220 -6.78 -10.70 8.20
C LEU A 220 -7.56 -9.42 7.95
N CYS A 221 -6.93 -8.38 7.42
CA CYS A 221 -7.59 -7.10 7.22
C CYS A 221 -8.66 -7.11 6.12
N PRO A 222 -8.42 -7.63 4.90
CA PRO A 222 -9.50 -7.81 3.94
C PRO A 222 -10.57 -8.78 4.45
N ALA A 223 -10.21 -9.84 5.18
CA ALA A 223 -11.18 -10.76 5.79
C ALA A 223 -12.09 -10.07 6.84
N ALA A 224 -11.52 -9.22 7.71
CA ALA A 224 -12.29 -8.45 8.68
C ALA A 224 -13.24 -7.44 7.99
N ARG A 225 -12.81 -6.85 6.86
CA ARG A 225 -13.65 -5.97 6.04
C ARG A 225 -14.80 -6.72 5.38
N LEU A 226 -14.55 -7.91 4.86
CA LEU A 226 -15.57 -8.82 4.33
C LEU A 226 -16.64 -9.10 5.39
N LEU A 227 -16.25 -9.53 6.59
CA LEU A 227 -17.21 -9.81 7.67
C LEU A 227 -17.99 -8.57 8.09
N ARG A 228 -17.32 -7.40 8.14
CA ARG A 228 -18.00 -6.13 8.42
C ARG A 228 -19.02 -5.75 7.35
N ALA A 229 -18.76 -6.07 6.09
CA ALA A 229 -19.68 -5.80 4.98
C ALA A 229 -20.91 -6.72 5.07
N LEU A 230 -20.72 -7.99 5.41
CA LEU A 230 -21.80 -8.98 5.56
C LEU A 230 -22.64 -8.80 6.83
N ALA A 231 -22.12 -8.13 7.86
CA ALA A 231 -22.82 -7.87 9.12
C ALA A 231 -23.74 -6.63 9.09
N ARG A 232 -24.05 -6.09 7.92
CA ARG A 232 -24.94 -4.93 7.72
C ARG A 232 -26.35 -5.39 7.39
#